data_AF-A0A7W1EJ29-F1
#
_entry.id   AF-A0A7W1EJ29-F1
#
_cell.length_a   1.000
_cell.length_b   1.000
_cell.length_c   1.000
_cell.angle_alpha   90.00
_cell.angle_beta   90.00
_cell.angle_gamma   90.00
#
_symmetry.space_group_name_H-M   'P 1'
#
loop_
_entity.id
_entity.type
_entity.pdbx_description
1 polymer ?
#
loop_
_entity_poly.entity_id
_entity_poly.type
_entity_poly.pdbx_seq_one_letter_code
_entity_poly.pdbx_strand_id
1 'polypeptide(L)'
;MALQVNVNDILSQLYQHRHVVEFLFANRENITVNELLSREDLSQDQYMKLKSLDLVYEYESVVSLNDAVISMFEDFMEIGEVTPGFINDYINELRRHIRFYQEVHEHRFLRSIKKYLKRINIALSREIIKLQKNVDDTYKNEANYRIKIQKLEDYREKRDTIIDFIRKTEEIITDTRGLFTLTNDPELYGIVNALKAGLIENLDFLIEIQTDITDYINKIQFQLDVYVKAQRLKEIKDHGTLHYRTNFNEVIKAVNPLRFNGIKGPRTKVAIDFLFTDEGHVLCKKVAEKYKISRLMMRGIAGKLPSNFKDQLIDQQIKLDVEKLVE
;
A
#
# COMPACT_ATOMS: atom_id res chain seq x y z
N MET A 1 26.97 20.33 27.96
CA MET A 1 26.33 19.14 28.56
C MET A 1 25.04 18.92 27.82
N ALA A 2 24.90 17.77 27.16
CA ALA A 2 23.66 17.40 26.48
C ALA A 2 22.58 17.21 27.54
N LEU A 3 21.65 18.16 27.64
CA LEU A 3 20.43 17.94 28.40
C LEU A 3 19.72 16.75 27.75
N GLN A 4 19.54 15.68 28.53
CA GLN A 4 18.62 14.61 28.15
C GLN A 4 17.24 15.23 28.06
N VAL A 5 16.82 15.54 26.83
CA VAL A 5 15.52 16.14 26.58
C VAL A 5 14.48 15.05 26.79
N ASN A 6 13.76 15.12 27.91
CA ASN A 6 12.68 14.19 28.21
C ASN A 6 11.45 14.60 27.39
N VAL A 7 10.76 13.63 26.76
CA VAL A 7 9.58 13.91 25.92
C VAL A 7 8.50 14.64 26.72
N ASN A 8 8.37 14.32 28.01
CA ASN A 8 7.46 15.00 28.93
C ASN A 8 7.85 16.47 29.19
N ASP A 9 9.13 16.81 29.15
CA ASP A 9 9.60 18.18 29.34
C ASP A 9 9.33 19.03 28.09
N ILE A 10 9.50 18.47 26.89
CA ILE A 10 9.10 19.15 25.64
C ILE A 10 7.58 19.37 25.62
N LEU A 11 6.79 18.33 25.90
CA LEU A 11 5.33 18.42 25.84
C LEU A 11 4.77 19.37 26.90
N SER A 12 5.33 19.36 28.11
CA SER A 12 4.92 20.29 29.17
C SER A 12 5.30 21.74 28.84
N GLN A 13 6.45 22.00 28.24
CA GLN A 13 6.82 23.34 27.81
C GLN A 13 6.04 23.83 26.58
N LEU A 14 5.77 22.96 25.60
CA LEU A 14 4.87 23.29 24.49
C LEU A 14 3.45 23.59 24.98
N TYR A 15 2.98 22.87 26.01
CA TYR A 15 1.67 23.13 26.63
C TYR A 15 1.65 24.44 27.43
N GLN A 16 2.71 24.72 28.22
CA GLN A 16 2.84 25.97 28.96
C GLN A 16 2.92 27.18 28.03
N HIS A 17 3.61 27.05 26.90
CA HIS A 17 3.80 28.11 25.91
C HIS A 17 2.88 27.97 24.68
N ARG A 18 1.72 27.31 24.84
CA ARG A 18 0.78 27.05 23.74
C ARG A 18 0.37 28.30 22.96
N HIS A 19 0.21 29.44 23.64
CA HIS A 19 -0.20 30.71 23.02
C HIS A 19 0.92 31.29 22.14
N VAL A 20 2.18 31.09 22.52
CA VAL A 20 3.36 31.49 21.75
C VAL A 20 3.54 30.59 20.54
N VAL A 21 3.36 29.28 20.72
CA VAL A 21 3.43 28.29 19.64
C VAL A 21 2.31 28.52 18.63
N GLU A 22 1.08 28.74 19.08
CA GLU A 22 -0.07 29.07 18.24
C GLU A 22 0.17 30.37 17.45
N PHE A 23 0.71 31.40 18.10
CA PHE A 23 1.01 32.68 17.46
C PHE A 23 2.14 32.57 16.42
N LEU A 24 3.24 31.89 16.74
CA LEU A 24 4.34 31.64 15.82
C LEU A 24 3.93 30.71 14.67
N PHE A 25 2.99 29.79 14.92
CA PHE A 25 2.44 28.92 13.88
C PHE A 25 1.45 29.66 12.96
N ALA A 26 0.65 30.58 13.51
CA ALA A 26 -0.30 31.39 12.76
C ALA A 26 0.40 32.43 11.88
N ASN A 27 1.43 33.10 12.41
CA ASN A 27 2.20 34.11 11.68
C ASN A 27 3.49 33.48 11.15
N ARG A 28 3.35 32.66 10.10
CA ARG A 28 4.43 31.88 9.48
C ARG A 28 5.57 32.73 8.88
N GLU A 29 5.37 34.03 8.73
CA GLU A 29 6.36 34.95 8.14
C GLU A 29 6.53 36.20 9.01
N ASN A 30 7.72 36.34 9.60
CA ASN A 30 8.28 37.55 10.19
C ASN A 30 7.66 38.02 11.52
N ILE A 31 8.05 37.36 12.62
CA ILE A 31 7.87 37.92 13.96
C ILE A 31 9.24 38.33 14.51
N THR A 32 9.35 39.58 14.97
CA THR A 32 10.58 40.07 15.61
C THR A 32 10.63 39.70 17.09
N VAL A 33 11.85 39.53 17.64
CA VAL A 33 12.07 39.25 19.08
C VAL A 33 11.37 40.28 19.97
N ASN A 34 11.33 41.55 19.52
CA ASN A 34 10.69 42.64 20.25
C ASN A 34 9.16 42.54 20.25
N GLU A 35 8.54 42.05 19.18
CA GLU A 35 7.08 41.81 19.12
C GLU A 35 6.65 40.66 20.04
N LEU A 36 7.47 39.61 20.17
CA LEU A 36 7.22 38.50 21.09
C LEU A 36 7.39 38.88 22.56
N LEU A 37 8.40 39.69 22.87
CA LEU A 37 8.67 40.16 24.23
C LEU A 37 7.74 41.31 24.68
N SER A 38 7.09 42.00 23.73
CA SER A 38 6.18 43.12 24.02
C SER A 38 4.77 42.69 24.42
N ARG A 39 4.36 41.47 24.08
CA ARG A 39 3.15 40.87 24.65
C ARG A 39 3.58 40.17 25.93
N GLU A 40 2.99 40.56 27.05
CA GLU A 40 3.34 40.24 28.45
C GLU A 40 3.34 38.73 28.83
N ASP A 41 3.43 37.81 27.85
CA ASP A 41 3.34 36.36 28.02
C ASP A 41 4.71 35.63 28.00
N LEU A 42 5.84 36.36 27.91
CA LEU A 42 7.19 35.77 27.80
C LEU A 42 8.23 36.50 28.65
N SER A 43 8.76 35.84 29.69
CA SER A 43 10.00 36.28 30.35
C SER A 43 11.23 35.92 29.51
N GLN A 44 12.28 36.76 29.53
CA GLN A 44 13.54 36.49 28.82
C GLN A 44 14.14 35.12 29.16
N ASP A 45 13.98 34.64 30.39
CA ASP A 45 14.42 33.32 30.83
C ASP A 45 13.65 32.16 30.19
N GLN A 46 12.37 32.36 29.86
CA GLN A 46 11.54 31.34 29.20
C GLN A 46 11.86 31.26 27.70
N TYR A 47 12.14 32.41 27.07
CA TYR A 47 12.63 32.46 25.69
C TYR A 47 13.99 31.75 25.56
N MET A 48 14.91 31.97 26.50
CA MET A 48 16.21 31.29 26.53
C MET A 48 16.07 29.77 26.75
N LYS A 49 15.07 29.33 27.53
CA LYS A 49 14.75 27.90 27.68
C LYS A 49 14.22 27.27 26.39
N LEU A 50 13.30 27.94 25.68
CA LEU A 50 12.79 27.50 24.37
C LEU A 50 13.90 27.39 23.33
N LYS A 51 14.85 28.34 23.34
CA LYS A 51 16.06 28.31 22.51
C LYS A 51 17.00 27.17 22.89
N SER A 52 17.18 26.91 24.19
CA SER A 52 18.04 25.81 24.67
C SER A 52 17.49 24.42 24.38
N LEU A 53 16.18 24.30 24.18
CA LEU A 53 15.48 23.06 23.82
C LEU A 53 15.30 22.90 22.30
N ASP A 54 15.92 23.77 21.50
CA ASP A 54 15.79 23.81 20.04
C ASP A 54 14.32 23.90 19.56
N LEU A 55 13.39 24.45 20.34
CA LEU A 55 12.00 24.60 19.90
C LEU A 55 11.80 25.85 19.02
N VAL A 56 12.71 26.81 19.13
CA VAL A 56 12.66 28.12 18.48
C VAL A 56 14.05 28.47 17.93
N TYR A 57 14.10 28.96 16.69
CA TYR A 57 15.31 29.44 16.04
C TYR A 57 15.27 30.96 15.92
N GLU A 58 16.40 31.60 16.21
CA GLU A 58 16.56 33.06 16.10
C GLU A 58 17.63 33.35 15.06
N TYR A 59 17.28 34.16 14.06
CA TYR A 59 18.23 34.71 13.09
C TYR A 59 17.93 36.18 12.87
N GLU A 60 18.91 37.06 13.10
CA GLU A 60 18.84 38.51 12.85
C GLU A 60 17.55 39.18 13.37
N SER A 61 17.23 38.96 14.65
CA SER A 61 16.04 39.52 15.33
C SER A 61 14.69 38.95 14.87
N VAL A 62 14.66 37.97 13.95
CA VAL A 62 13.46 37.23 13.58
C VAL A 62 13.43 35.90 14.32
N VAL A 63 12.27 35.58 14.89
CA VAL A 63 12.03 34.34 15.65
C VAL A 63 11.10 33.45 14.86
N SER A 64 11.51 32.21 14.64
CA SER A 64 10.70 31.18 13.98
C SER A 64 10.67 29.91 14.82
N LEU A 65 9.55 29.19 14.83
CA LEU A 65 9.53 27.83 15.39
C LEU A 65 10.51 26.93 14.63
N ASN A 66 11.06 25.95 15.34
CA ASN A 66 11.88 24.93 14.68
C ASN A 66 11.03 24.19 13.64
N ASP A 67 11.61 23.98 12.47
CA ASP A 67 11.03 23.22 11.36
C ASP A 67 10.51 21.84 11.79
N ALA A 68 11.15 21.18 12.77
CA ALA A 68 10.70 19.90 13.32
C ALA A 68 9.35 20.03 14.06
N VAL A 69 9.16 21.11 14.81
CA VAL A 69 7.93 21.40 15.57
C VAL A 69 6.82 21.82 14.61
N ILE A 70 7.14 22.65 13.61
CA ILE A 70 6.20 23.01 12.55
C ILE A 70 5.74 21.77 11.78
N SER A 71 6.68 20.92 11.35
CA SER A 71 6.36 19.67 10.65
C SER A 71 5.50 18.75 11.51
N MET A 72 5.80 18.66 12.82
CA MET A 72 4.99 17.89 13.75
C MET A 72 3.54 18.41 13.81
N PHE A 73 3.33 19.72 13.99
CA PHE A 73 1.97 20.28 14.02
C PHE A 73 1.28 20.22 12.65
N GLU A 74 2.00 20.39 11.54
CA GLU A 74 1.47 20.17 10.18
C GLU A 74 1.04 18.71 9.97
N ASP A 75 1.79 17.76 10.52
CA ASP A 75 1.50 16.33 10.45
C ASP A 75 0.33 15.92 11.36
N PHE A 76 0.23 16.50 12.56
CA PHE A 76 -0.81 16.18 13.54
C PHE A 76 -2.14 16.89 13.31
N MET A 77 -2.12 18.09 12.73
CA MET A 77 -3.36 18.85 12.62
C MET A 77 -4.28 18.33 11.53
N GLU A 78 -3.82 17.59 10.50
CA GLU A 78 -4.67 17.11 9.38
C GLU A 78 -5.61 18.18 8.76
N ILE A 79 -5.48 19.47 9.12
CA ILE A 79 -6.41 20.57 8.76
C ILE A 79 -6.17 21.07 7.34
N GLY A 80 -5.09 20.65 6.70
CA GLY A 80 -5.02 20.70 5.26
C GLY A 80 -5.57 19.39 4.72
N GLU A 81 -6.80 19.38 4.20
CA GLU A 81 -6.94 18.73 2.90
C GLU A 81 -5.75 19.20 2.07
N VAL A 82 -4.79 18.33 1.79
CA VAL A 82 -3.71 18.66 0.86
C VAL A 82 -4.39 18.64 -0.49
N THR A 83 -5.09 19.74 -0.77
CA THR A 83 -5.60 20.02 -2.10
C THR A 83 -4.39 19.93 -3.04
N PRO A 84 -4.57 19.42 -4.27
CA PRO A 84 -3.57 19.53 -5.34
C PRO A 84 -2.86 20.90 -5.40
N GLY A 85 -3.53 21.98 -4.97
CA GLY A 85 -2.97 23.32 -4.80
C GLY A 85 -1.70 23.39 -3.94
N PHE A 86 -1.62 22.73 -2.79
CA PHE A 86 -0.45 22.84 -1.89
C PHE A 86 0.82 22.26 -2.50
N ILE A 87 0.72 21.15 -3.25
CA ILE A 87 1.87 20.57 -3.96
C ILE A 87 2.32 21.53 -5.06
N ASN A 88 1.38 22.12 -5.80
CA ASN A 88 1.69 23.13 -6.81
C ASN A 88 2.35 24.38 -6.19
N ASP A 89 1.92 24.80 -5.00
CA ASP A 89 2.53 25.92 -4.27
C ASP A 89 3.94 25.58 -3.80
N TYR A 90 4.19 24.37 -3.30
CA TYR A 90 5.55 23.92 -2.98
C TYR A 90 6.45 23.86 -4.21
N ILE A 91 5.92 23.43 -5.37
CA ILE A 91 6.64 23.43 -6.64
C ILE A 91 6.96 24.88 -7.08
N ASN A 92 6.03 25.81 -6.91
CA ASN A 92 6.23 27.22 -7.26
C ASN A 92 7.24 27.90 -6.33
N GLU A 93 7.17 27.66 -5.02
CA GLU A 93 8.15 28.18 -4.06
C GLU A 93 9.54 27.57 -4.26
N LEU A 94 9.61 26.28 -4.60
CA LEU A 94 10.86 25.66 -5.01
C LEU A 94 11.44 26.38 -6.25
N ARG A 95 10.64 26.64 -7.28
CA ARG A 95 11.08 27.40 -8.47
C ARG A 95 11.59 28.80 -8.10
N ARG A 96 10.91 29.50 -7.19
CA ARG A 96 11.30 30.84 -6.72
C ARG A 96 12.65 30.79 -6.00
N HIS A 97 12.82 29.89 -5.03
CA HIS A 97 14.07 29.77 -4.28
C HIS A 97 15.24 29.32 -5.13
N ILE A 98 15.01 28.50 -6.17
CA ILE A 98 16.05 28.14 -7.12
C ILE A 98 16.50 29.37 -7.93
N ARG A 99 15.56 30.21 -8.39
CA ARG A 99 15.92 31.48 -9.06
C ARG A 99 16.72 32.41 -8.14
N PHE A 100 16.30 32.57 -6.89
CA PHE A 100 17.06 33.39 -5.91
C PHE A 100 18.46 32.83 -5.64
N TYR A 101 18.61 31.51 -5.61
CA TYR A 101 19.91 30.88 -5.47
C TYR A 101 20.82 31.08 -6.70
N GLN A 102 20.25 31.19 -7.92
CA GLN A 102 21.01 31.52 -9.13
C GLN A 102 21.57 32.94 -9.10
N GLU A 103 20.86 33.89 -8.50
CA GLU A 103 21.26 35.30 -8.49
C GLU A 103 22.24 35.64 -7.35
N VAL A 104 22.00 35.11 -6.15
CA VAL A 104 22.72 35.56 -4.93
C VAL A 104 23.66 34.48 -4.36
N HIS A 105 23.52 33.21 -4.78
CA HIS A 105 24.31 32.06 -4.28
C HIS A 105 24.37 31.92 -2.75
N GLU A 106 23.38 32.44 -2.02
CA GLU A 106 23.35 32.37 -0.56
C GLU A 106 22.91 30.98 -0.04
N HIS A 107 23.57 30.53 1.03
CA HIS A 107 23.27 29.26 1.69
C HIS A 107 21.86 29.19 2.31
N ARG A 108 21.21 30.32 2.61
CA ARG A 108 19.82 30.34 3.12
C ARG A 108 18.84 29.74 2.11
N PHE A 109 18.99 30.08 0.82
CA PHE A 109 18.12 29.59 -0.24
C PHE A 109 18.39 28.11 -0.51
N LEU A 110 19.63 27.65 -0.35
CA LEU A 110 19.97 26.24 -0.44
C LEU A 110 19.27 25.41 0.64
N ARG A 111 19.18 25.91 1.88
CA ARG A 111 18.39 25.26 2.96
C ARG A 111 16.91 25.20 2.60
N SER A 112 16.33 26.29 2.10
CA SER A 112 14.94 26.31 1.64
C SER A 112 14.70 25.31 0.51
N ILE A 113 15.58 25.25 -0.50
CA ILE A 113 15.48 24.28 -1.60
C ILE A 113 15.47 22.84 -1.07
N LYS A 114 16.41 22.48 -0.18
CA LYS A 114 16.44 21.16 0.47
C LYS A 114 15.13 20.85 1.21
N LYS A 115 14.58 21.83 1.94
CA LYS A 115 13.32 21.72 2.68
C LYS A 115 12.14 21.46 1.75
N TYR A 116 11.99 22.24 0.68
CA TYR A 116 10.89 22.06 -0.28
C TYR A 116 11.00 20.76 -1.07
N LEU A 117 12.20 20.33 -1.48
CA LEU A 117 12.39 19.03 -2.13
C LEU A 117 11.95 17.85 -1.25
N LYS A 118 12.32 17.86 0.04
CA LYS A 118 11.87 16.85 1.01
C LYS A 118 10.35 16.88 1.20
N ARG A 119 9.76 18.09 1.33
CA ARG A 119 8.31 18.28 1.50
C ARG A 119 7.51 17.80 0.30
N ILE A 120 7.96 18.08 -0.92
CA ILE A 120 7.31 17.62 -2.15
C ILE A 120 7.30 16.09 -2.20
N ASN A 121 8.41 15.43 -1.87
CA ASN A 121 8.47 13.97 -1.85
C ASN A 121 7.44 13.37 -0.88
N ILE A 122 7.41 13.87 0.36
CA ILE A 122 6.50 13.38 1.40
C ILE A 122 5.04 13.67 1.03
N ALA A 123 4.75 14.87 0.52
CA ALA A 123 3.41 15.27 0.14
C ALA A 123 2.86 14.43 -1.02
N LEU A 124 3.68 14.18 -2.07
CA LEU A 124 3.29 13.34 -3.20
C LEU A 124 2.96 11.91 -2.77
N SER A 125 3.85 11.26 -2.00
CA SER A 125 3.61 9.89 -1.56
C SER A 125 2.38 9.79 -0.66
N ARG A 126 2.13 10.77 0.22
CA ARG A 126 0.91 10.80 1.05
C ARG A 126 -0.37 10.95 0.22
N GLU A 127 -0.36 11.82 -0.79
CA GLU A 127 -1.52 11.99 -1.67
C GLU A 127 -1.84 10.75 -2.49
N ILE A 128 -0.82 10.01 -2.93
CA ILE A 128 -1.00 8.73 -3.63
C ILE A 128 -1.64 7.68 -2.70
N ILE A 129 -1.15 7.54 -1.47
CA ILE A 129 -1.72 6.59 -0.48
C ILE A 129 -3.18 6.94 -0.19
N LYS A 130 -3.50 8.23 -0.02
CA LYS A 130 -4.88 8.68 0.19
C LYS A 130 -5.76 8.39 -1.03
N LEU A 131 -5.26 8.64 -2.24
CA LEU A 131 -5.97 8.37 -3.47
C LEU A 131 -6.31 6.87 -3.57
N GLN A 132 -5.34 5.99 -3.32
CA GLN A 132 -5.55 4.55 -3.31
C GLN A 132 -6.62 4.13 -2.29
N LYS A 133 -6.53 4.64 -1.06
CA LYS A 133 -7.53 4.38 -0.02
C LYS A 133 -8.92 4.84 -0.43
N ASN A 134 -9.04 6.04 -0.99
CA ASN A 134 -10.31 6.60 -1.43
C ASN A 134 -10.95 5.81 -2.59
N VAL A 135 -10.13 5.32 -3.52
CA VAL A 135 -10.56 4.44 -4.62
C VAL A 135 -11.15 3.14 -4.05
N ASP A 136 -10.41 2.49 -3.14
CA ASP A 136 -10.83 1.26 -2.48
C ASP A 136 -12.11 1.42 -1.64
N ASP A 137 -12.16 2.48 -0.83
CA ASP A 137 -13.30 2.78 0.03
C ASP A 137 -14.55 3.10 -0.80
N THR A 138 -14.39 3.81 -1.92
CA THR A 138 -15.49 4.11 -2.82
C THR A 138 -15.99 2.83 -3.52
N TYR A 139 -15.09 1.96 -3.94
CA TYR A 139 -15.48 0.69 -4.55
C TYR A 139 -16.22 -0.23 -3.57
N LYS A 140 -15.79 -0.29 -2.31
CA LYS A 140 -16.37 -1.16 -1.27
C LYS A 140 -17.68 -0.61 -0.68
N ASN A 141 -17.72 0.68 -0.37
CA ASN A 141 -18.78 1.26 0.46
C ASN A 141 -19.90 1.94 -0.32
N GLU A 142 -19.64 2.44 -1.55
CA GLU A 142 -20.68 3.10 -2.33
C GLU A 142 -21.71 2.08 -2.83
N ALA A 143 -22.98 2.25 -2.45
CA ALA A 143 -24.03 1.31 -2.86
C ALA A 143 -24.53 1.59 -4.29
N ASN A 144 -24.55 2.85 -4.69
CA ASN A 144 -25.09 3.25 -5.98
C ASN A 144 -24.05 3.10 -7.09
N TYR A 145 -24.27 2.17 -8.02
CA TYR A 145 -23.35 1.90 -9.11
C TYR A 145 -23.07 3.09 -10.03
N ARG A 146 -24.04 3.99 -10.27
CA ARG A 146 -23.83 5.18 -11.13
C ARG A 146 -22.93 6.20 -10.46
N ILE A 147 -23.19 6.47 -9.18
CA ILE A 147 -22.37 7.38 -8.36
C ILE A 147 -20.97 6.79 -8.17
N LYS A 148 -20.86 5.47 -7.97
CA LYS A 148 -19.59 4.76 -7.86
C LYS A 148 -18.73 4.94 -9.10
N ILE A 149 -19.29 4.78 -10.31
CA ILE A 149 -18.54 5.02 -11.56
C ILE A 149 -18.09 6.48 -11.64
N GLN A 150 -18.97 7.43 -11.38
CA GLN A 150 -18.62 8.85 -11.46
C GLN A 150 -17.49 9.23 -10.50
N LYS A 151 -17.56 8.81 -9.23
CA LYS A 151 -16.48 9.04 -8.27
C LYS A 151 -15.16 8.38 -8.68
N LEU A 152 -15.22 7.17 -9.26
CA LEU A 152 -14.02 6.50 -9.79
C LEU A 152 -13.39 7.26 -10.96
N GLU A 153 -14.19 7.87 -11.83
CA GLU A 153 -13.70 8.78 -12.88
C GLU A 153 -13.10 10.07 -12.29
N ASP A 154 -13.72 10.67 -11.27
CA ASP A 154 -13.17 11.85 -10.59
C ASP A 154 -11.78 11.54 -9.96
N TYR A 155 -11.59 10.31 -9.45
CA TYR A 155 -10.28 9.87 -8.96
C TYR A 155 -9.26 9.67 -10.09
N ARG A 156 -9.69 9.32 -11.31
CA ARG A 156 -8.78 9.27 -12.47
C ARG A 156 -8.28 10.66 -12.84
N GLU A 157 -9.14 11.67 -12.81
CA GLU A 157 -8.73 13.06 -13.06
C GLU A 157 -7.77 13.58 -11.98
N LYS A 158 -8.05 13.28 -10.71
CA LYS A 158 -7.12 13.59 -9.60
C LYS A 158 -5.78 12.90 -9.79
N ARG A 159 -5.77 11.64 -10.22
CA ARG A 159 -4.56 10.89 -10.53
C ARG A 159 -3.75 11.56 -11.64
N ASP A 160 -4.40 11.97 -12.73
CA ASP A 160 -3.75 12.66 -13.84
C ASP A 160 -3.14 13.99 -13.38
N THR A 161 -3.81 14.71 -12.48
CA THR A 161 -3.29 15.93 -11.86
C THR A 161 -2.01 15.66 -11.04
N ILE A 162 -1.94 14.55 -10.30
CA ILE A 162 -0.74 14.15 -9.55
C ILE A 162 0.40 13.78 -10.51
N ILE A 163 0.12 13.09 -11.62
CA ILE A 163 1.12 12.81 -12.66
C ILE A 163 1.72 14.12 -13.20
N ASP A 164 0.90 15.14 -13.42
CA ASP A 164 1.37 16.45 -13.88
C ASP A 164 2.28 17.13 -12.85
N PHE A 165 2.03 16.97 -11.55
CA PHE A 165 2.95 17.46 -10.51
C PHE A 165 4.27 16.72 -10.50
N ILE A 166 4.27 15.41 -10.71
CA ILE A 166 5.49 14.61 -10.83
C ILE A 166 6.31 15.13 -12.02
N ARG A 167 5.69 15.28 -13.19
CA ARG A 167 6.35 15.79 -14.41
C ARG A 167 6.94 17.19 -14.21
N LYS A 168 6.19 18.11 -13.60
CA LYS A 168 6.69 19.46 -13.28
C LYS A 168 7.88 19.42 -12.32
N THR A 169 7.87 18.48 -11.36
CA THR A 169 8.98 18.30 -10.41
C THR A 169 10.21 17.74 -11.11
N GLU A 170 10.05 16.75 -11.99
CA GLU A 170 11.15 16.19 -12.81
C GLU A 170 11.77 17.23 -13.74
N GLU A 171 10.95 18.08 -14.36
CA GLU A 171 11.40 19.21 -15.19
C GLU A 171 12.30 20.15 -14.38
N ILE A 172 11.84 20.58 -13.19
CA ILE A 172 12.64 21.43 -12.30
C ILE A 172 13.97 20.78 -11.95
N ILE A 173 13.98 19.50 -11.57
CA ILE A 173 15.21 18.78 -11.21
C ILE A 173 16.17 18.69 -12.40
N THR A 174 15.64 18.53 -13.61
CA THR A 174 16.44 18.42 -14.83
C THR A 174 17.07 19.76 -15.19
N ASP A 175 16.29 20.84 -15.16
CA ASP A 175 16.75 22.21 -15.43
C ASP A 175 17.82 22.66 -14.43
N THR A 176 17.70 22.21 -13.18
CA THR A 176 18.55 22.65 -12.07
C THR A 176 19.74 21.74 -11.84
N ARG A 177 19.89 20.68 -12.65
CA ARG A 177 21.02 19.74 -12.62
C ARG A 177 22.36 20.45 -12.72
N GLY A 178 22.48 21.45 -13.59
CA GLY A 178 23.71 22.24 -13.76
C GLY A 178 24.09 23.05 -12.51
N LEU A 179 23.10 23.60 -11.80
CA LEU A 179 23.32 24.33 -10.54
C LEU A 179 23.73 23.40 -9.41
N PHE A 180 23.09 22.24 -9.33
CA PHE A 180 23.39 21.25 -8.29
C PHE A 180 24.79 20.65 -8.47
N THR A 181 25.24 20.44 -9.72
CA THR A 181 26.62 20.05 -10.00
C THR A 181 27.64 21.12 -9.65
N LEU A 182 27.29 22.41 -9.80
CA LEU A 182 28.17 23.53 -9.45
C LEU A 182 28.27 23.74 -7.93
N THR A 183 27.18 23.50 -7.21
CA THR A 183 27.07 23.74 -5.76
C THR A 183 27.85 22.70 -4.94
N ASN A 184 28.07 21.50 -5.49
CA ASN A 184 28.89 20.42 -4.91
C ASN A 184 28.52 20.05 -3.45
N ASP A 185 27.24 20.14 -3.09
CA ASP A 185 26.73 19.79 -1.75
C ASP A 185 26.26 18.32 -1.71
N PRO A 186 26.90 17.45 -0.91
CA PRO A 186 26.59 16.03 -0.85
C PRO A 186 25.19 15.74 -0.27
N GLU A 187 24.69 16.59 0.62
CA GLU A 187 23.36 16.40 1.22
C GLU A 187 22.26 16.71 0.19
N LEU A 188 22.43 17.77 -0.60
CA LEU A 188 21.49 18.10 -1.67
C LEU A 188 21.43 16.99 -2.72
N TYR A 189 22.59 16.44 -3.09
CA TYR A 189 22.67 15.32 -4.03
C TYR A 189 21.92 14.08 -3.50
N GLY A 190 22.07 13.76 -2.21
CA GLY A 190 21.32 12.69 -1.55
C GLY A 190 19.81 12.92 -1.59
N ILE A 191 19.36 14.14 -1.29
CA ILE A 191 17.93 14.51 -1.31
C ILE A 191 17.35 14.42 -2.73
N VAL A 192 18.07 14.92 -3.74
CA VAL A 192 17.62 14.87 -5.13
C VAL A 192 17.55 13.42 -5.64
N ASN A 193 18.50 12.57 -5.28
CA ASN A 193 18.44 11.15 -5.66
C ASN A 193 17.31 10.41 -4.96
N ALA A 194 17.09 10.67 -3.67
CA ALA A 194 15.96 10.12 -2.94
C ALA A 194 14.62 10.57 -3.55
N LEU A 195 14.53 11.85 -3.94
CA LEU A 195 13.36 12.37 -4.65
C LEU A 195 13.18 11.68 -6.00
N LYS A 196 14.22 11.51 -6.82
CA LYS A 196 14.12 10.79 -8.10
C LYS A 196 13.65 9.35 -7.94
N ALA A 197 14.21 8.62 -6.98
CA ALA A 197 13.76 7.27 -6.66
C ALA A 197 12.29 7.28 -6.23
N GLY A 198 11.91 8.19 -5.33
CA GLY A 198 10.54 8.36 -4.87
C GLY A 198 9.56 8.73 -5.99
N LEU A 199 9.96 9.57 -6.95
CA LEU A 199 9.11 9.92 -8.10
C LEU A 199 8.86 8.72 -9.02
N ILE A 200 9.86 7.87 -9.24
CA ILE A 200 9.71 6.62 -10.03
C ILE A 200 8.76 5.65 -9.32
N GLU A 201 8.97 5.41 -8.02
CA GLU A 201 8.10 4.55 -7.21
C GLU A 201 6.65 5.09 -7.18
N ASN A 202 6.50 6.40 -7.00
CA ASN A 202 5.21 7.08 -7.04
C ASN A 202 4.52 6.93 -8.40
N LEU A 203 5.26 6.95 -9.52
CA LEU A 203 4.68 6.69 -10.84
C LEU A 203 4.17 5.26 -10.98
N ASP A 204 4.93 4.27 -10.51
CA ASP A 204 4.51 2.86 -10.52
C ASP A 204 3.22 2.65 -9.70
N PHE A 205 3.12 3.27 -8.52
CA PHE A 205 1.89 3.24 -7.72
C PHE A 205 0.70 3.90 -8.44
N LEU A 206 0.91 4.99 -9.17
CA LEU A 206 -0.16 5.62 -9.95
C LEU A 206 -0.64 4.76 -11.13
N ILE A 207 0.24 3.93 -11.70
CA ILE A 207 -0.11 2.94 -12.73
C ILE A 207 -0.94 1.81 -12.13
N GLU A 208 -0.57 1.33 -10.94
CA GLU A 208 -1.35 0.33 -10.19
C GLU A 208 -2.76 0.86 -9.89
N ILE A 209 -2.88 2.07 -9.33
CA ILE A 209 -4.17 2.72 -9.05
C ILE A 209 -5.01 2.83 -10.33
N GLN A 210 -4.41 3.16 -11.48
CA GLN A 210 -5.13 3.22 -12.74
C GLN A 210 -5.67 1.86 -13.18
N THR A 211 -4.88 0.81 -12.98
CA THR A 211 -5.27 -0.57 -13.28
C THR A 211 -6.44 -0.97 -12.40
N ASP A 212 -6.36 -0.69 -11.10
CA ASP A 212 -7.43 -0.96 -10.13
C ASP A 212 -8.72 -0.21 -10.47
N ILE A 213 -8.65 1.08 -10.78
CA ILE A 213 -9.82 1.86 -11.18
C ILE A 213 -10.46 1.25 -12.44
N THR A 214 -9.65 0.89 -13.43
CA THR A 214 -10.14 0.29 -14.69
C THR A 214 -10.85 -1.04 -14.42
N ASP A 215 -10.25 -1.91 -13.60
CA ASP A 215 -10.81 -3.19 -13.21
C ASP A 215 -12.10 -3.04 -12.40
N TYR A 216 -12.15 -2.07 -11.49
CA TYR A 216 -13.33 -1.76 -10.70
C TYR A 216 -14.49 -1.28 -11.58
N ILE A 217 -14.24 -0.36 -12.51
CA ILE A 217 -15.25 0.12 -13.46
C ILE A 217 -15.77 -1.06 -14.31
N ASN A 218 -14.88 -1.89 -14.86
CA ASN A 218 -15.26 -3.06 -15.67
C ASN A 218 -16.13 -4.05 -14.87
N LYS A 219 -15.75 -4.34 -13.61
CA LYS A 219 -16.54 -5.21 -12.71
C LYS A 219 -17.93 -4.63 -12.45
N ILE A 220 -18.04 -3.33 -12.21
CA ILE A 220 -19.32 -2.66 -11.98
C ILE A 220 -20.20 -2.71 -13.23
N GLN A 221 -19.63 -2.42 -14.41
CA GLN A 221 -20.36 -2.48 -15.67
C GLN A 221 -20.89 -3.89 -15.95
N PHE A 222 -20.06 -4.92 -15.73
CA PHE A 222 -20.50 -6.31 -15.86
C PHE A 222 -21.65 -6.64 -14.90
N GLN A 223 -21.57 -6.20 -13.63
CA GLN A 223 -22.66 -6.41 -12.66
C GLN A 223 -23.96 -5.74 -13.10
N LEU A 224 -23.89 -4.52 -13.63
CA LEU A 224 -25.04 -3.80 -14.18
C LEU A 224 -25.67 -4.54 -15.36
N ASP A 225 -24.85 -5.02 -16.30
CA ASP A 225 -25.32 -5.78 -17.46
C ASP A 225 -26.02 -7.08 -17.06
N VAL A 226 -25.46 -7.80 -16.09
CA VAL A 226 -26.07 -9.02 -15.53
C VAL A 226 -27.38 -8.68 -14.84
N TYR A 227 -27.42 -7.61 -14.05
CA TYR A 227 -28.64 -7.16 -13.37
C TYR A 227 -29.76 -6.83 -14.36
N VAL A 228 -29.47 -6.06 -15.43
CA VAL A 228 -30.45 -5.73 -16.48
C VAL A 228 -30.96 -6.98 -17.18
N LYS A 229 -30.08 -7.93 -17.50
CA LYS A 229 -30.47 -9.22 -18.10
C LYS A 229 -31.35 -10.04 -17.15
N ALA A 230 -31.00 -10.10 -15.86
CA ALA A 230 -31.79 -10.80 -14.85
C ALA A 230 -33.17 -10.15 -14.63
N GLN A 231 -33.24 -8.82 -14.64
CA GLN A 231 -34.49 -8.09 -14.55
C GLN A 231 -35.39 -8.38 -15.75
N ARG A 232 -34.87 -8.32 -16.98
CA ARG A 232 -35.62 -8.70 -18.19
C ARG A 232 -36.10 -10.16 -18.12
N LEU A 233 -35.25 -11.07 -17.66
CA LEU A 233 -35.63 -12.48 -17.49
C LEU A 233 -36.76 -12.63 -16.46
N LYS A 234 -36.69 -11.89 -15.35
CA LYS A 234 -37.75 -11.84 -14.34
C LYS A 234 -39.05 -11.31 -14.93
N GLU A 235 -39.02 -10.22 -15.69
CA GLU A 235 -40.20 -9.66 -16.35
C GLU A 235 -40.85 -10.69 -17.30
N ILE A 236 -40.07 -11.33 -18.18
CA ILE A 236 -40.58 -12.35 -19.11
C ILE A 236 -41.14 -13.57 -18.36
N LYS A 237 -40.53 -13.94 -17.21
CA LYS A 237 -41.00 -15.03 -16.36
C LYS A 237 -42.35 -14.66 -15.73
N ASP A 238 -42.44 -13.46 -15.15
CA ASP A 238 -43.63 -12.97 -14.46
C ASP A 238 -44.80 -12.78 -15.43
N HIS A 239 -44.53 -12.47 -16.70
CA HIS A 239 -45.54 -12.40 -17.77
C HIS A 239 -45.98 -13.79 -18.30
N GLY A 240 -45.44 -14.89 -17.76
CA GLY A 240 -45.73 -16.27 -18.20
C GLY A 240 -45.25 -16.60 -19.62
N THR A 241 -44.67 -15.64 -20.33
CA THR A 241 -44.33 -15.74 -21.75
C THR A 241 -43.20 -16.75 -21.98
N LEU A 242 -42.35 -16.95 -20.97
CA LEU A 242 -41.29 -17.98 -20.97
C LEU A 242 -41.85 -19.41 -21.12
N HIS A 243 -43.04 -19.69 -20.59
CA HIS A 243 -43.66 -21.01 -20.68
C HIS A 243 -44.41 -21.21 -22.00
N TYR A 244 -45.01 -20.14 -22.54
CA TYR A 244 -45.90 -20.24 -23.71
C TYR A 244 -45.25 -19.86 -25.04
N ARG A 245 -44.18 -19.05 -25.06
CA ARG A 245 -43.51 -18.59 -26.30
C ARG A 245 -42.12 -19.19 -26.53
N THR A 246 -41.55 -19.91 -25.56
CA THR A 246 -40.18 -20.45 -25.69
C THR A 246 -40.08 -21.89 -25.22
N ASN A 247 -39.15 -22.66 -25.78
CA ASN A 247 -38.84 -24.05 -25.41
C ASN A 247 -38.00 -24.17 -24.12
N PHE A 248 -38.14 -23.21 -23.21
CA PHE A 248 -37.33 -23.09 -21.98
C PHE A 248 -37.37 -24.36 -21.12
N ASN A 249 -38.55 -24.97 -20.99
CA ASN A 249 -38.72 -26.21 -20.23
C ASN A 249 -37.99 -27.41 -20.86
N GLU A 250 -37.86 -27.45 -22.18
CA GLU A 250 -37.13 -28.51 -22.88
C GLU A 250 -35.62 -28.34 -22.72
N VAL A 251 -35.12 -27.09 -22.86
CA VAL A 251 -33.70 -26.78 -22.69
C VAL A 251 -33.24 -27.03 -21.25
N ILE A 252 -34.01 -26.63 -20.24
CA ILE A 252 -33.66 -26.92 -18.83
C ILE A 252 -33.63 -28.42 -18.54
N LYS A 253 -34.56 -29.20 -19.11
CA LYS A 253 -34.56 -30.65 -18.93
C LYS A 253 -33.37 -31.32 -19.64
N ALA A 254 -32.90 -30.74 -20.74
CA ALA A 254 -31.74 -31.24 -21.49
C ALA A 254 -30.40 -30.84 -20.85
N VAL A 255 -30.34 -29.68 -20.19
CA VAL A 255 -29.13 -29.22 -19.51
C VAL A 255 -28.96 -30.00 -18.21
N ASN A 256 -27.93 -30.85 -18.17
CA ASN A 256 -27.58 -31.67 -17.01
C ASN A 256 -26.31 -31.10 -16.36
N PRO A 257 -26.41 -30.05 -15.52
CA PRO A 257 -25.23 -29.41 -14.95
C PRO A 257 -24.60 -30.34 -13.90
N LEU A 258 -23.38 -30.81 -14.17
CA LEU A 258 -22.59 -31.67 -13.29
C LEU A 258 -22.50 -31.15 -11.84
N ARG A 259 -22.61 -29.83 -11.63
CA ARG A 259 -22.58 -29.17 -10.31
C ARG A 259 -23.77 -29.46 -9.40
N PHE A 260 -24.93 -29.85 -9.95
CA PHE A 260 -26.14 -30.18 -9.19
C PHE A 260 -26.50 -31.66 -9.22
N ASN A 261 -25.61 -32.52 -9.74
CA ASN A 261 -25.71 -33.93 -9.45
C ASN A 261 -25.50 -34.09 -7.95
N GLY A 262 -26.60 -34.38 -7.23
CA GLY A 262 -26.65 -34.63 -5.80
C GLY A 262 -25.87 -35.88 -5.37
N ILE A 263 -24.63 -36.03 -5.86
CA ILE A 263 -23.61 -36.86 -5.27
C ILE A 263 -23.33 -36.24 -3.90
N LYS A 264 -24.19 -36.58 -2.95
CA LYS A 264 -23.86 -36.54 -1.54
C LYS A 264 -22.57 -37.33 -1.44
N GLY A 265 -21.44 -36.64 -1.28
CA GLY A 265 -20.18 -37.29 -0.97
C GLY A 265 -20.44 -38.27 0.19
N PRO A 266 -19.78 -39.44 0.19
CA PRO A 266 -20.00 -40.44 1.24
C PRO A 266 -19.95 -39.75 2.61
N ARG A 267 -21.05 -39.82 3.38
CA ARG A 267 -21.20 -39.11 4.67
C ARG A 267 -20.15 -39.49 5.70
N THR A 268 -19.52 -40.65 5.53
CA THR A 268 -18.45 -41.13 6.38
C THR A 268 -17.12 -40.58 5.91
N LYS A 269 -16.63 -39.55 6.61
CA LYS A 269 -15.21 -39.17 6.58
C LYS A 269 -14.44 -40.32 7.22
N VAL A 270 -13.95 -41.26 6.42
CA VAL A 270 -13.00 -42.27 6.89
C VAL A 270 -11.67 -41.56 7.09
N ALA A 271 -11.07 -41.70 8.27
CA ALA A 271 -9.74 -41.14 8.53
C ALA A 271 -8.73 -41.78 7.56
N ILE A 272 -7.81 -40.98 7.01
CA ILE A 272 -6.78 -41.46 6.08
C ILE A 272 -5.94 -42.57 6.73
N ASP A 273 -5.65 -42.46 8.02
CA ASP A 273 -4.91 -43.47 8.79
C ASP A 273 -5.63 -44.81 8.86
N PHE A 274 -6.96 -44.81 8.88
CA PHE A 274 -7.76 -46.04 8.85
C PHE A 274 -7.74 -46.72 7.48
N LEU A 275 -7.44 -46.01 6.39
CA LEU A 275 -7.29 -46.63 5.07
C LEU A 275 -5.98 -47.42 4.92
N PHE A 276 -4.98 -47.13 5.76
CA PHE A 276 -3.68 -47.80 5.75
C PHE A 276 -3.64 -49.08 6.60
N THR A 277 -4.64 -49.32 7.45
CA THR A 277 -4.79 -50.58 8.18
C THR A 277 -5.37 -51.69 7.31
N ASP A 278 -5.12 -52.94 7.71
CA ASP A 278 -5.64 -54.13 7.03
C ASP A 278 -7.17 -54.13 6.94
N GLU A 279 -7.86 -53.61 7.96
CA GLU A 279 -9.32 -53.44 7.96
C GLU A 279 -9.79 -52.40 6.92
N GLY A 280 -9.04 -51.30 6.75
CA GLY A 280 -9.27 -50.31 5.71
C GLY A 280 -9.11 -50.88 4.30
N HIS A 281 -8.12 -51.76 4.11
CA HIS A 281 -7.90 -52.46 2.84
C HIS A 281 -9.08 -53.38 2.49
N VAL A 282 -9.65 -54.10 3.46
CA VAL A 282 -10.86 -54.92 3.26
C VAL A 282 -12.06 -54.07 2.88
N LEU A 283 -12.23 -52.89 3.51
CA LEU A 283 -13.30 -51.94 3.18
C LEU A 283 -13.14 -51.39 1.75
N CYS A 284 -11.94 -50.97 1.37
CA CYS A 284 -11.61 -50.51 0.02
C CYS A 284 -11.88 -51.59 -1.03
N LYS A 285 -11.56 -52.86 -0.75
CA LYS A 285 -11.85 -53.99 -1.64
C LYS A 285 -13.35 -54.17 -1.87
N LYS A 286 -14.17 -54.16 -0.80
CA LYS A 286 -15.64 -54.25 -0.90
C LYS A 286 -16.24 -53.10 -1.71
N VAL A 287 -15.72 -51.88 -1.54
CA VAL A 287 -16.18 -50.72 -2.31
C VAL A 287 -15.77 -50.84 -3.77
N ALA A 288 -14.54 -51.25 -4.06
CA ALA A 288 -14.06 -51.46 -5.43
C ALA A 288 -14.84 -52.56 -6.18
N GLU A 289 -15.22 -53.64 -5.49
CA GLU A 289 -16.12 -54.68 -6.01
C GLU A 289 -17.51 -54.12 -6.35
N LYS A 290 -18.10 -53.32 -5.45
CA LYS A 290 -19.42 -52.70 -5.66
C LYS A 290 -19.46 -51.75 -6.86
N TYR A 291 -18.38 -51.00 -7.09
CA TYR A 291 -18.29 -50.02 -8.19
C TYR A 291 -17.59 -50.56 -9.45
N LYS A 292 -17.26 -51.86 -9.51
CA LYS A 292 -16.58 -52.52 -10.64
C LYS A 292 -15.29 -51.81 -11.09
N ILE A 293 -14.51 -51.30 -10.14
CA ILE A 293 -13.25 -50.59 -10.42
C ILE A 293 -12.11 -51.62 -10.49
N SER A 294 -11.87 -52.19 -11.67
CA SER A 294 -10.93 -53.30 -11.87
C SER A 294 -9.46 -53.00 -11.52
N ARG A 295 -9.03 -51.74 -11.52
CA ARG A 295 -7.62 -51.36 -11.25
C ARG A 295 -7.18 -51.55 -9.80
N LEU A 296 -8.10 -51.52 -8.83
CA LEU A 296 -7.77 -51.68 -7.41
C LEU A 296 -7.78 -53.15 -6.95
N MET A 297 -8.29 -54.08 -7.78
CA MET A 297 -8.37 -55.51 -7.44
C MET A 297 -7.02 -56.24 -7.51
N MET A 298 -5.99 -55.64 -8.11
CA MET A 298 -4.70 -56.29 -8.38
C MET A 298 -3.68 -56.19 -7.24
N ARG A 299 -3.97 -55.45 -6.16
CA ARG A 299 -3.07 -55.41 -4.98
C ARG A 299 -3.45 -56.52 -4.01
N GLY A 300 -2.74 -57.63 -4.09
CA GLY A 300 -2.78 -58.67 -3.06
C GLY A 300 -2.15 -58.16 -1.76
N ILE A 301 -2.68 -58.62 -0.63
CA ILE A 301 -2.06 -58.41 0.68
C ILE A 301 -0.68 -59.08 0.64
N ALA A 302 0.37 -58.36 1.02
CA ALA A 302 1.70 -58.94 1.14
C ALA A 302 1.66 -60.05 2.20
N GLY A 303 2.07 -61.26 1.85
CA GLY A 303 2.14 -62.38 2.79
C GLY A 303 3.11 -62.09 3.94
N LYS A 304 2.93 -62.79 5.08
CA LYS A 304 3.89 -62.72 6.21
C LYS A 304 5.30 -63.05 5.71
N LEU A 305 6.27 -62.22 6.10
CA LEU A 305 7.69 -62.49 5.83
C LEU A 305 8.06 -63.89 6.35
N PRO A 306 8.66 -64.76 5.52
CA PRO A 306 9.09 -66.08 5.98
C PRO A 306 10.22 -65.93 7.02
N SER A 307 10.16 -66.74 8.08
CA SER A 307 11.07 -66.66 9.25
C SER A 307 12.56 -66.80 8.92
N ASN A 308 12.89 -67.26 7.71
CA ASN A 308 14.26 -67.54 7.26
C ASN A 308 14.87 -66.41 6.42
N PHE A 309 14.30 -65.20 6.46
CA PHE A 309 14.75 -64.06 5.64
C PHE A 309 16.18 -63.57 5.97
N LYS A 310 16.70 -63.87 7.17
CA LYS A 310 18.06 -63.47 7.57
C LYS A 310 19.16 -64.37 7.01
N ASP A 311 18.89 -65.66 6.81
CA ASP A 311 19.95 -66.61 6.41
C ASP A 311 20.26 -66.55 4.92
N GLN A 312 19.31 -66.12 4.08
CA GLN A 312 19.52 -65.95 2.63
C GLN A 312 20.33 -64.70 2.24
N LEU A 313 20.48 -63.72 3.15
CA LEU A 313 21.29 -62.51 2.90
C LEU A 313 22.78 -62.71 3.17
N ILE A 314 23.16 -63.75 3.93
CA ILE A 314 24.57 -64.03 4.28
C ILE A 314 25.32 -64.61 3.08
N ASP A 315 24.65 -65.37 2.21
CA ASP A 315 25.26 -65.96 1.00
C ASP A 315 25.45 -64.98 -0.17
N GLN A 316 24.93 -63.75 -0.07
CA GLN A 316 25.07 -62.70 -1.09
C GLN A 316 25.82 -61.45 -0.61
N GLN A 317 26.81 -61.62 0.28
CA GLN A 317 27.83 -60.58 0.48
C GLN A 317 29.03 -60.84 -0.44
N ILE A 318 29.07 -60.09 -1.54
CA ILE A 318 30.25 -59.93 -2.39
C ILE A 318 31.36 -59.35 -1.50
N LYS A 319 32.37 -60.17 -1.17
CA LYS A 319 33.60 -59.70 -0.55
C LYS A 319 34.36 -58.86 -1.57
N LEU A 320 34.34 -57.55 -1.41
CA LEU A 320 35.16 -56.61 -2.18
C LEU A 320 36.56 -56.58 -1.55
N ASP A 321 37.56 -57.00 -2.32
CA ASP A 321 38.96 -57.09 -1.91
C ASP A 321 39.60 -55.70 -1.95
N VAL A 322 39.77 -55.10 -0.77
CA VAL A 322 40.16 -53.68 -0.59
C VAL A 322 41.63 -53.41 -0.92
N GLU A 323 42.48 -54.41 -1.10
CA GLU A 323 43.90 -54.24 -1.45
C GLU A 323 44.11 -53.87 -2.93
N LYS A 324 43.14 -54.10 -3.82
CA LYS A 324 43.22 -53.71 -5.25
C LYS A 324 42.81 -52.26 -5.53
N LEU A 325 42.42 -51.49 -4.53
CA LEU A 325 41.95 -50.11 -4.69
C LEU A 325 43.04 -49.05 -4.42
N VAL A 326 44.29 -49.44 -4.14
CA VAL A 326 45.38 -48.50 -3.79
C VAL A 326 46.68 -48.74 -4.60
N GLU A 327 46.61 -49.39 -5.76
CA GLU A 327 47.68 -49.27 -6.79
C GLU A 327 47.32 -48.25 -7.88
#